data_AF-A0AAW8C1G5-F1
#
_entry.id   AF-A0AAW8C1G5-F1
#
_cell.length_a   1.000
_cell.length_b   1.000
_cell.length_c   1.000
_cell.angle_alpha   90.00
_cell.angle_beta   90.00
_cell.angle_gamma   90.00
#
_symmetry.space_group_name_H-M   'P 1'
#
loop_
_entity.id
_entity.type
_entity.pdbx_description
1 polymer ?
#
loop_
_entity_poly.entity_id
_entity_poly.type
_entity_poly.pdbx_seq_one_letter_code
_entity_poly.pdbx_strand_id
1 'polypeptide(L)'
;MLHINPKMIPRLNELETDLQARRERAVTEGWLGEIEGIELTLRFLRDKRDEALRINRTTQQSDLGVPSMPRLRQRPHKVQR
;
A
#
# COMPACT_ATOMS: atom_id res chain seq x y z
N MET A 1 -9.24 2.14 13.00
CA MET A 1 -8.58 1.01 12.29
C MET A 1 -7.38 1.55 11.55
N LEU A 2 -6.22 0.85 11.55
CA LEU A 2 -4.98 1.34 10.92
C LEU A 2 -4.96 1.01 9.42
N HIS A 3 -4.88 2.05 8.58
CA HIS A 3 -4.78 1.94 7.11
C HIS A 3 -3.32 2.07 6.67
N ILE A 4 -2.91 1.28 5.68
CA ILE A 4 -1.58 1.36 5.08
C ILE A 4 -1.55 2.52 4.09
N ASN A 5 -0.47 3.29 4.09
CA ASN A 5 -0.26 4.34 3.11
C ASN A 5 -0.17 3.73 1.69
N PRO A 6 -0.97 4.18 0.71
CA PRO A 6 -0.91 3.70 -0.67
C PRO A 6 0.47 3.69 -1.31
N LYS A 7 1.39 4.57 -0.91
CA LYS A 7 2.78 4.57 -1.38
C LYS A 7 3.55 3.28 -1.04
N MET A 8 3.04 2.47 -0.12
CA MET A 8 3.62 1.19 0.28
C MET A 8 3.19 0.01 -0.58
N ILE A 9 2.27 0.18 -1.54
CA ILE A 9 1.80 -0.91 -2.42
C ILE A 9 2.95 -1.67 -3.09
N PRO A 10 4.01 -1.01 -3.64
CA PRO A 10 5.15 -1.73 -4.20
C PRO A 10 5.84 -2.65 -3.19
N ARG A 11 6.03 -2.16 -1.96
CA ARG A 11 6.62 -2.95 -0.87
C ARG A 11 5.75 -4.14 -0.47
N LEU A 12 4.43 -3.98 -0.48
CA LEU A 12 3.51 -5.10 -0.22
C LEU A 12 3.63 -6.19 -1.29
N ASN A 13 3.84 -5.83 -2.56
CA ASN A 13 4.05 -6.81 -3.63
C ASN A 13 5.38 -7.58 -3.47
N GLU A 14 6.45 -6.88 -3.07
CA GLU A 14 7.73 -7.53 -2.76
C GLU A 14 7.59 -8.54 -1.62
N LEU A 15 6.88 -8.15 -0.55
CA LEU A 15 6.61 -9.03 0.59
C LEU A 15 5.75 -10.23 0.21
N GLU A 16 4.74 -10.06 -0.64
CA GLU A 16 3.95 -11.19 -1.16
C GLU A 16 4.84 -12.18 -1.92
N THR A 17 5.76 -11.68 -2.75
CA THR A 17 6.69 -12.51 -3.52
C THR A 17 7.64 -13.29 -2.60
N ASP A 18 8.21 -12.65 -1.57
CA ASP A 18 9.09 -13.31 -0.59
C ASP A 18 8.32 -14.40 0.20
N LEU A 19 7.09 -14.10 0.62
CA LEU A 19 6.25 -15.06 1.35
C LEU A 19 5.88 -16.27 0.48
N GLN A 20 5.64 -16.08 -0.83
CA GLN A 20 5.40 -17.18 -1.76
C GLN A 20 6.63 -18.08 -1.90
N ALA A 21 7.82 -17.49 -2.07
CA ALA A 21 9.06 -18.26 -2.13
C ALA A 21 9.32 -19.06 -0.84
N ARG A 22 9.06 -18.46 0.33
CA ARG A 22 9.18 -19.15 1.63
C ARG A 22 8.18 -20.29 1.78
N ARG A 23 6.95 -20.09 1.31
CA ARG A 23 5.92 -21.13 1.30
C ARG A 23 6.35 -22.32 0.45
N GLU A 24 6.85 -22.08 -0.76
CA GLU A 24 7.34 -23.13 -1.65
C GLU A 24 8.47 -23.95 -1.00
N ARG A 25 9.38 -23.27 -0.31
CA ARG A 25 10.40 -23.95 0.51
C ARG A 25 9.78 -24.76 1.63
N ALA A 26 8.87 -24.18 2.42
CA ALA A 26 8.22 -24.87 3.53
C ALA A 26 7.45 -26.12 3.08
N VAL A 27 6.81 -26.07 1.90
CA VAL A 27 6.17 -27.24 1.26
C VAL A 27 7.20 -28.30 0.91
N THR A 28 8.31 -27.90 0.29
CA THR A 28 9.39 -28.81 -0.11
C THR A 28 10.03 -29.49 1.11
N GLU A 29 10.18 -28.76 2.22
CA GLU A 29 10.82 -29.24 3.45
C GLU A 29 9.81 -29.89 4.44
N GLY A 30 8.52 -29.90 4.13
CA GLY A 30 7.49 -30.51 4.97
C GLY A 30 7.21 -29.75 6.27
N TRP A 31 7.47 -28.45 6.32
CA TRP A 31 7.29 -27.62 7.50
C TRP A 31 5.84 -27.16 7.65
N LEU A 32 4.95 -28.05 8.12
CA LEU A 32 3.52 -27.78 8.23
C LEU A 32 3.16 -26.51 9.00
N GLY A 33 3.78 -26.28 10.16
CA GLY A 33 3.51 -25.06 10.96
C GLY A 33 3.88 -23.77 10.22
N GLU A 34 4.95 -23.80 9.45
CA GLU A 34 5.42 -22.64 8.69
C GLU A 34 4.50 -22.37 7.49
N ILE A 35 4.01 -23.41 6.84
CA ILE A 35 3.02 -23.28 5.75
C ILE A 35 1.76 -22.59 6.27
N GLU A 36 1.21 -23.06 7.40
CA GLU A 36 0.00 -22.48 8.00
C GLU A 36 0.19 -21.00 8.39
N GLY A 37 1.32 -20.67 9.02
CA GLY A 37 1.66 -19.31 9.41
C GLY A 37 1.87 -18.37 8.20
N ILE A 38 2.53 -18.86 7.15
CA ILE A 38 2.75 -18.08 5.92
C ILE A 38 1.43 -17.85 5.19
N GLU A 39 0.56 -18.86 5.08
CA GLU A 39 -0.75 -18.72 4.44
C GLU A 39 -1.65 -17.71 5.16
N LEU A 40 -1.66 -17.74 6.50
CA LEU A 40 -2.38 -16.73 7.29
C LEU A 40 -1.85 -15.32 7.03
N THR A 41 -0.52 -15.18 7.01
CA THR A 41 0.13 -13.90 6.74
C THR A 41 -0.16 -13.39 5.32
N LEU A 42 -0.13 -14.29 4.32
CA LEU A 42 -0.47 -13.98 2.93
C LEU A 42 -1.90 -13.46 2.79
N ARG A 43 -2.87 -14.06 3.49
CA ARG A 43 -4.26 -13.56 3.51
C ARG A 43 -4.33 -12.13 4.02
N PHE A 44 -3.76 -11.85 5.21
CA PHE A 44 -3.78 -10.51 5.77
C PHE A 44 -3.03 -9.48 4.92
N LEU A 45 -1.92 -9.88 4.29
CA LEU A 45 -1.18 -9.00 3.40
C LEU A 45 -2.02 -8.61 2.17
N ARG A 46 -2.70 -9.58 1.56
CA ARG A 46 -3.60 -9.34 0.42
C ARG A 46 -4.74 -8.40 0.80
N ASP A 47 -5.37 -8.61 1.95
CA ASP A 47 -6.41 -7.72 2.45
C ASP A 47 -5.90 -6.28 2.63
N LYS A 48 -4.68 -6.11 3.17
CA LYS A 48 -4.06 -4.78 3.34
C LYS A 48 -3.70 -4.14 2.01
N ARG A 49 -3.24 -4.91 1.02
CA ARG A 49 -2.96 -4.41 -0.33
C ARG A 49 -4.23 -3.96 -1.02
N ASP A 50 -5.28 -4.75 -0.95
CA ASP A 50 -6.56 -4.46 -1.62
C ASP A 50 -7.24 -3.24 -1.00
N GLU A 51 -7.14 -3.08 0.33
CA GLU A 51 -7.54 -1.86 1.03
C GLU A 51 -6.72 -0.64 0.56
N ALA A 52 -5.39 -0.76 0.48
CA ALA A 52 -4.53 0.34 0.02
C ALA A 52 -4.81 0.73 -1.44
N LEU A 53 -5.08 -0.24 -2.32
CA LEU A 53 -5.48 -0.01 -3.71
C LEU A 53 -6.82 0.71 -3.80
N ARG A 54 -7.79 0.32 -2.96
CA ARG A 54 -9.09 0.98 -2.89
C ARG A 54 -8.94 2.45 -2.46
N ILE A 55 -8.17 2.70 -1.41
CA ILE A 55 -7.88 4.07 -0.93
C ILE A 55 -7.18 4.87 -2.02
N ASN A 56 -6.15 4.32 -2.67
CA ASN A 56 -5.42 5.00 -3.75
C ASN A 56 -6.34 5.41 -4.90
N ARG A 57 -7.31 4.54 -5.25
CA ARG A 57 -8.30 4.84 -6.28
C ARG A 57 -9.21 5.99 -5.84
N THR A 58 -9.79 5.91 -4.64
CA THR A 58 -10.71 6.94 -4.12
C THR A 58 -10.04 8.30 -3.96
N THR A 59 -8.79 8.35 -3.48
CA THR A 59 -8.06 9.63 -3.34
C THR A 59 -7.66 10.24 -4.67
N GLN A 60 -7.53 9.45 -5.73
CA GLN A 60 -7.32 9.95 -7.10
C GLN A 60 -8.64 10.34 -7.79
N GLN A 61 -9.76 9.72 -7.41
CA GLN A 61 -11.07 9.90 -8.04
C GLN A 61 -11.94 11.02 -7.45
N SER A 62 -11.46 11.83 -6.52
CA SER A 62 -12.24 12.95 -6.00
C SER A 62 -12.23 14.16 -6.96
N ASP A 63 -12.92 14.03 -8.09
CA ASP A 63 -13.59 15.15 -8.76
C ASP A 63 -14.97 15.31 -8.12
N LEU A 64 -15.01 15.79 -6.88
CA LEU A 64 -16.25 15.98 -6.10
C LEU A 64 -16.99 17.28 -6.52
N GLY A 65 -16.78 17.78 -7.74
CA GLY A 65 -17.24 19.11 -8.16
C GLY A 65 -16.62 20.25 -7.32
N VAL A 66 -15.65 19.93 -6.46
CA VAL A 66 -14.84 20.92 -5.75
C VAL A 66 -13.77 21.37 -6.74
N PRO A 67 -13.71 22.67 -7.08
CA PRO A 67 -12.69 23.16 -8.01
C PRO A 67 -11.31 22.79 -7.46
N SER A 68 -10.49 22.18 -8.31
CA SER A 68 -9.08 21.95 -8.03
C SER A 68 -8.44 23.30 -7.73
N MET A 69 -8.24 23.62 -6.44
CA MET A 69 -7.71 24.92 -6.04
C MET A 69 -6.32 25.06 -6.66
N PRO A 70 -6.12 26.00 -7.60
CA PRO A 70 -4.82 26.18 -8.21
C PRO A 70 -3.85 26.57 -7.11
N ARG A 71 -2.76 25.79 -7.01
CA ARG A 71 -1.69 26.01 -6.05
C ARG A 71 -1.23 27.46 -6.18
N LEU A 72 -1.63 28.32 -5.23
CA LEU A 72 -1.32 29.74 -5.24
C LEU A 72 0.20 29.87 -5.35
N ARG A 73 0.63 30.31 -6.54
CA ARG A 73 1.99 30.65 -6.87
C ARG A 73 2.40 31.71 -5.84
N GLN A 74 3.16 31.29 -4.83
CA GLN A 74 3.64 32.16 -3.77
C GLN A 74 4.36 33.32 -4.46
N ARG A 75 3.74 34.50 -4.44
CA ARG A 75 4.40 35.72 -4.92
C ARG A 75 5.51 36.02 -3.92
N PRO A 76 6.77 36.17 -4.36
CA PRO A 76 7.82 36.58 -3.45
C PRO A 76 7.50 37.98 -2.95
N HIS A 77 7.40 38.11 -1.63
CA HIS A 77 7.23 39.37 -0.93
C HIS A 77 8.50 40.21 -1.16
N LYS A 78 8.39 41.27 -1.97
CA LYS A 78 9.45 42.28 -2.04
C LYS A 78 9.41 43.08 -0.74
N VAL A 79 10.45 42.90 0.08
CA VAL A 79 10.79 43.80 1.18
C VAL A 79 11.25 45.12 0.57
N GLN A 80 10.56 46.21 0.86
CA GLN A 80 10.98 47.56 0.50
C GLN A 80 11.53 48.25 1.75
N ARG A 81 12.72 48.85 1.59
CA ARG A 81 13.52 49.58 2.59
C ARG A 81 12.82 50.80 3.16
#